data_AF-A0A8J6XQ27-F1
#
_entry.id   AF-A0A8J6XQ27-F1
#
_cell.length_a   1.000
_cell.length_b   1.000
_cell.length_c   1.000
_cell.angle_alpha   90.00
_cell.angle_beta   90.00
_cell.angle_gamma   90.00
#
_symmetry.space_group_name_H-M   'P 1'
#
loop_
_entity.id
_entity.type
_entity.pdbx_description
1 polymer ?
#
loop_
_entity_poly.entity_id
_entity_poly.type
_entity_poly.pdbx_seq_one_letter_code
_entity_poly.pdbx_strand_id
1 'polypeptide(L)'
;MTSEKHQPTTADLKRWEELDELGMTAMCGKPMSDEEYEQRLQSVIDGSCFAKYLNKVLKQKLQLQNQLAALSQTEQMLLTRIAEIQSKKTS
;
A
#
# COMPACT_ATOMS: atom_id res chain seq x y z
N MET A 1 9.25 -18.82 -49.60
CA MET A 1 8.25 -18.70 -48.51
C MET A 1 8.16 -17.24 -48.12
N THR A 2 7.16 -16.53 -48.62
CA THR A 2 6.92 -15.13 -48.29
C THR A 2 6.18 -15.09 -46.95
N SER A 3 6.83 -14.60 -45.90
CA SER A 3 6.18 -14.33 -44.63
C SER A 3 5.05 -13.33 -44.88
N GLU A 4 3.80 -13.77 -44.69
CA GLU A 4 2.64 -12.90 -44.73
C GLU A 4 2.83 -11.84 -43.63
N LYS A 5 2.99 -10.57 -44.05
CA LYS A 5 3.07 -9.45 -43.12
C LYS A 5 1.69 -9.28 -42.50
N HIS A 6 1.52 -9.71 -41.26
CA HIS A 6 0.30 -9.50 -40.51
C HIS A 6 0.00 -7.99 -40.42
N GLN A 7 -1.10 -7.56 -41.03
CA GLN A 7 -1.60 -6.20 -40.87
C GLN A 7 -2.58 -6.20 -39.69
N PRO A 8 -2.36 -5.35 -38.68
CA PRO A 8 -3.22 -5.27 -37.51
C PRO A 8 -4.63 -4.85 -37.92
N THR A 9 -5.63 -5.52 -37.33
CA THR A 9 -7.03 -5.22 -37.56
C THR A 9 -7.47 -3.97 -36.79
N THR A 10 -8.64 -3.43 -37.11
CA THR A 10 -9.24 -2.31 -36.35
C THR A 10 -9.49 -2.64 -34.88
N ALA A 11 -9.71 -3.91 -34.54
CA ALA A 11 -9.80 -4.37 -33.16
C ALA A 11 -8.43 -4.33 -32.45
N ASP A 12 -7.35 -4.69 -33.16
CA ASP A 12 -5.99 -4.61 -32.64
C ASP A 12 -5.59 -3.15 -32.39
N LEU A 13 -5.98 -2.23 -33.28
CA LEU A 13 -5.74 -0.79 -33.12
C LEU A 13 -6.47 -0.21 -31.90
N LYS A 14 -7.74 -0.58 -31.67
CA LYS A 14 -8.49 -0.16 -30.47
C LYS A 14 -7.88 -0.71 -29.18
N ARG A 15 -7.43 -1.97 -29.23
CA ARG A 15 -6.73 -2.58 -28.09
C ARG A 15 -5.40 -1.89 -27.80
N TRP A 16 -4.69 -1.42 -28.83
CA TRP A 16 -3.47 -0.64 -28.67
C TRP A 16 -3.72 0.76 -28.11
N GLU A 17 -4.87 1.37 -28.44
CA GLU A 17 -5.34 2.63 -27.86
C GLU A 17 -5.72 2.49 -26.37
N GLU A 18 -6.17 1.31 -25.93
CA GLU A 18 -6.39 1.00 -24.50
C GLU A 18 -5.09 0.67 -23.74
N LEU A 19 -4.09 0.12 -24.46
CA LEU A 19 -2.74 -0.19 -23.95
C LEU A 19 -1.82 1.04 -23.95
N ASP A 20 -2.37 2.24 -23.76
CA ASP A 20 -1.70 3.53 -23.78
C ASP A 20 -0.74 3.72 -22.57
N GLU A 21 0.17 2.76 -22.39
CA GLU A 21 1.42 2.83 -21.62
C GLU A 21 2.42 3.82 -22.25
N LEU A 22 2.02 4.61 -23.27
CA LEU A 22 2.80 5.68 -23.87
C LEU A 22 2.24 7.08 -23.60
N GLY A 23 1.07 7.20 -22.97
CA GLY A 23 0.56 8.48 -22.52
C GLY A 23 1.47 9.10 -21.44
N MET A 24 1.52 10.43 -21.34
CA MET A 24 2.26 11.16 -20.28
C MET A 24 1.96 10.62 -18.86
N THR A 25 0.78 10.02 -18.68
CA THR A 25 0.31 9.40 -17.44
C THR A 25 0.96 8.07 -17.10
N ALA A 26 1.52 7.35 -18.08
CA ALA A 26 2.17 6.05 -17.88
C ALA A 26 3.52 6.18 -17.17
N MET A 27 4.27 7.25 -17.44
CA MET A 27 5.59 7.51 -16.83
C MET A 27 5.51 8.43 -15.61
N CYS A 28 4.65 9.45 -15.65
CA CYS A 28 4.64 10.52 -14.64
C CYS A 28 3.39 10.52 -13.74
N GLY A 29 2.47 9.57 -13.94
CA GLY A 29 1.14 9.62 -13.31
C GLY A 29 0.27 10.73 -13.88
N LYS A 30 -0.96 10.87 -13.35
CA LYS A 30 -1.87 11.93 -13.79
C LYS A 30 -1.27 13.31 -13.48
N PRO A 31 -1.25 14.25 -14.46
CA PRO A 31 -0.89 15.63 -14.20
C PRO A 31 -1.74 16.18 -13.05
N MET A 32 -1.09 16.79 -12.08
CA MET A 32 -1.74 17.49 -10.99
C MET A 32 -2.40 18.76 -11.54
N SER A 33 -3.60 19.09 -11.05
CA SER A 33 -4.20 20.39 -11.41
C SER A 33 -3.49 21.53 -10.69
N ASP A 34 -3.61 22.75 -11.22
CA ASP A 34 -3.01 23.93 -10.59
C ASP A 34 -3.57 24.16 -9.18
N GLU A 35 -4.86 23.87 -8.95
CA GLU A 35 -5.48 23.97 -7.62
C GLU A 35 -4.90 22.95 -6.64
N GLU A 36 -4.69 21.70 -7.07
CA GLU A 36 -4.08 20.67 -6.24
C GLU A 36 -2.62 21.00 -5.90
N TYR A 37 -1.90 21.59 -6.85
CA TYR A 37 -0.52 22.01 -6.69
C TYR A 37 -0.41 23.16 -5.67
N GLU A 38 -1.23 24.21 -5.82
CA GLU A 38 -1.24 25.34 -4.90
C GLU A 38 -1.62 24.91 -3.48
N GLN A 39 -2.62 24.03 -3.33
CA GLN A 39 -2.98 23.47 -2.02
C GLN A 39 -1.83 22.72 -1.35
N ARG A 40 -1.03 21.96 -2.12
CA ARG A 40 0.15 21.27 -1.57
C ARG A 40 1.24 22.25 -1.18
N LEU A 41 1.50 23.28 -1.99
CA LEU A 41 2.45 24.33 -1.66
C LEU A 41 2.05 25.06 -0.38
N GLN A 42 0.78 25.46 -0.26
CA GLN A 42 0.27 26.08 0.96
C GLN A 42 0.43 25.17 2.17
N SER A 43 0.18 23.86 2.01
CA SER A 43 0.36 22.87 3.09
C SER A 43 1.82 22.68 3.53
N VAL A 44 2.79 23.01 2.67
CA VAL A 44 4.22 23.03 3.00
C VAL A 44 4.58 24.35 3.68
N ILE A 45 4.08 25.47 3.16
CA ILE A 45 4.33 26.82 3.70
C ILE A 45 3.78 26.96 5.12
N ASP A 46 2.55 26.51 5.35
CA ASP A 46 1.88 26.59 6.65
C ASP A 46 2.31 25.46 7.62
N GLY A 47 3.14 24.52 7.17
CA GLY A 47 3.62 23.38 7.95
C GLY A 47 2.55 22.34 8.31
N SER A 48 1.33 22.46 7.81
CA SER A 48 0.22 21.52 8.08
C SER A 48 0.50 20.12 7.55
N CYS A 49 1.37 19.98 6.53
CA CYS A 49 1.84 18.69 6.04
C CYS A 49 2.56 17.87 7.13
N PHE A 50 3.33 18.52 8.01
CA PHE A 50 4.01 17.86 9.12
C PHE A 50 3.02 17.36 10.17
N ALA A 51 1.99 18.14 10.48
CA ALA A 51 0.92 17.72 11.40
C ALA A 51 0.16 16.50 10.85
N LYS A 52 -0.14 16.48 9.55
CA LYS A 52 -0.76 15.31 8.88
C LYS A 52 0.14 14.08 8.98
N TYR A 53 1.43 14.24 8.72
CA TYR A 53 2.39 13.13 8.80
C TYR A 53 2.58 12.63 10.23
N LEU A 54 2.69 13.53 11.21
CA LEU A 54 2.76 13.18 12.62
C LEU A 54 1.55 12.36 13.06
N ASN A 55 0.34 12.78 12.67
CA ASN A 55 -0.88 12.02 12.98
C ASN A 55 -0.87 10.62 12.36
N LYS A 56 -0.33 10.46 11.14
CA LYS A 56 -0.16 9.14 10.52
C LYS A 56 0.79 8.26 11.35
N VAL A 57 1.94 8.82 11.76
CA VAL A 57 2.92 8.10 12.58
C VAL A 57 2.33 7.71 13.94
N LEU A 58 1.59 8.61 14.59
CA LEU A 58 0.94 8.32 15.87
C LEU A 58 -0.11 7.21 15.76
N LYS A 59 -0.90 7.18 14.68
CA LYS A 59 -1.84 6.08 14.42
C LYS A 59 -1.12 4.75 14.21
N GLN A 60 -0.04 4.75 13.43
CA GLN A 60 0.77 3.55 13.22
C GLN A 60 1.38 3.03 14.52
N LYS A 61 1.90 3.94 15.36
CA LYS A 61 2.41 3.60 16.69
C LYS A 61 1.34 2.91 17.54
N LEU A 62 0.14 3.48 17.62
CA LEU A 62 -0.96 2.90 18.39
C LEU A 62 -1.35 1.51 17.88
N GLN A 63 -1.44 1.34 16.56
CA GLN A 63 -1.74 0.05 15.95
C GLN A 63 -0.69 -1.01 16.30
N LEU A 64 0.59 -0.67 16.21
CA LEU A 64 1.69 -1.58 16.56
C LEU A 64 1.67 -1.94 18.05
N GLN A 65 1.38 -0.98 18.93
CA GLN A 65 1.24 -1.24 20.37
C GLN A 65 0.10 -2.23 20.67
N ASN A 66 -1.04 -2.09 19.99
CA ASN A 66 -2.16 -3.01 20.13
C ASN A 66 -1.81 -4.42 19.63
N GLN A 67 -1.11 -4.52 18.50
CA GLN A 67 -0.63 -5.80 17.99
C GLN A 67 0.36 -6.47 18.95
N LEU A 68 1.29 -5.70 19.51
CA LEU A 68 2.25 -6.21 20.49
C LEU A 68 1.54 -6.73 21.73
N ALA A 69 0.54 -6.01 22.26
CA ALA A 69 -0.26 -6.46 23.40
C ALA A 69 -0.99 -7.79 23.11
N ALA A 70 -1.57 -7.94 21.93
CA ALA A 70 -2.23 -9.19 21.52
C ALA A 70 -1.24 -10.36 21.42
N LEU A 71 -0.03 -10.11 20.90
CA LEU A 71 1.03 -11.12 20.84
C LEU A 71 1.48 -11.54 22.25
N SER A 72 1.67 -10.60 23.17
CA SER A 72 2.03 -10.91 24.57
C SER A 72 0.96 -11.73 25.29
N GLN A 73 -0.32 -11.45 25.06
CA GLN A 73 -1.40 -12.27 25.60
C GLN A 73 -1.37 -13.70 25.04
N THR A 74 -1.11 -13.82 23.73
CA THR A 74 -0.99 -15.12 23.06
C THR A 74 0.20 -15.91 23.61
N GLU A 75 1.34 -15.25 23.82
CA GLU A 75 2.53 -15.85 24.43
C GLU A 75 2.22 -16.40 25.82
N GLN A 76 1.58 -15.62 26.70
CA GLN A 76 1.20 -16.07 28.05
C GLN A 76 0.24 -17.26 28.01
N MET A 77 -0.74 -17.22 27.11
CA MET A 77 -1.67 -18.34 26.90
C MET A 77 -0.91 -19.60 26.49
N LEU A 78 0.03 -19.51 25.53
CA LEU A 78 0.82 -20.65 25.08
C LEU A 78 1.71 -21.21 26.18
N LEU A 79 2.41 -20.35 26.93
CA LEU A 79 3.22 -20.76 28.08
C LEU A 79 2.38 -21.50 29.12
N THR A 80 1.20 -21.00 29.43
CA THR A 80 0.26 -21.64 30.38
C THR A 80 -0.17 -23.02 29.87
N ARG A 81 -0.55 -23.12 28.59
CA ARG A 81 -0.94 -24.41 27.98
C ARG A 81 0.20 -25.42 27.96
N ILE A 82 1.43 -24.99 27.66
CA ILE A 82 2.60 -25.86 27.71
C ILE A 82 2.81 -26.41 29.12
N ALA A 83 2.72 -25.56 30.14
CA ALA A 83 2.87 -25.97 31.54
C ALA A 83 1.77 -26.97 31.97
N GLU A 84 0.51 -26.74 31.58
CA GLU A 84 -0.61 -27.66 31.83
C GLU A 84 -0.41 -29.04 31.19
N ILE A 85 0.15 -29.09 29.97
CA ILE A 85 0.41 -30.35 29.27
C ILE A 85 1.57 -31.10 29.93
N GLN A 86 2.63 -30.39 30.32
CA GLN A 86 3.81 -31.00 30.96
C GLN A 86 3.49 -31.55 32.35
N SER A 87 2.66 -30.87 33.15
CA SER A 87 2.24 -31.37 34.46
C SER A 87 1.36 -32.61 34.36
N LYS A 88 0.49 -32.70 33.35
CA LYS A 88 -0.32 -33.91 33.07
C LYS A 88 0.48 -35.11 32.58
N LYS A 89 1.66 -34.89 31.96
CA LYS A 89 2.53 -35.96 31.47
C LYS A 89 3.39 -36.59 32.58
N THR A 90 3.51 -35.90 33.71
CA THR A 90 4.35 -36.29 34.85
C THR A 90 3.55 -36.83 36.05
N SER A 91 2.21 -36.77 35.98
CA SER A 91 1.28 -37.48 36.88
C SER A 91 0.85 -38.80 36.26
#